data_AF-A0AAV8WXJ8-F1
#
_entry.id   AF-A0AAV8WXJ8-F1
#
_cell.length_a   1.000
_cell.length_b   1.000
_cell.length_c   1.000
_cell.angle_alpha   90.00
_cell.angle_beta   90.00
_cell.angle_gamma   90.00
#
_symmetry.space_group_name_H-M   'P 1'
#
loop_
_entity.id
_entity.type
_entity.pdbx_description
1 polymer ?
#
loop_
_entity_poly.entity_id
_entity_poly.type
_entity_poly.pdbx_seq_one_letter_code
_entity_poly.pdbx_strand_id
1 'polypeptide(L)'
;MLDSLSTKQVFTTELLDGNPVDQCFDLDIEHRQFIGEKIMELCLLEIMRFRYMQTDPNWANFLYNPAKKQVCNCLNQLIPYT
;
A
#
# COMPACT_ATOMS: atom_id res chain seq x y z
N MET A 1 0.26 10.44 9.04
CA MET A 1 1.28 11.39 8.58
C MET A 1 2.00 11.89 9.82
N LEU A 2 3.32 12.10 9.78
CA LEU A 2 4.04 12.77 10.88
C LEU A 2 4.07 14.27 10.60
N ASP A 3 3.02 14.97 11.04
CA ASP A 3 2.78 16.38 10.69
C ASP A 3 3.92 17.31 11.11
N SER A 4 4.54 17.05 12.26
CA SER A 4 5.69 17.83 12.76
C SER A 4 6.96 17.68 11.92
N LEU A 5 7.05 16.61 11.12
CA LEU A 5 8.18 16.31 10.24
C LEU A 5 7.80 16.46 8.76
N SER A 6 6.62 16.98 8.46
CA SER A 6 6.13 17.16 7.09
C SER A 6 6.06 18.64 6.74
N THR A 7 6.22 18.95 5.46
CA THR A 7 6.11 20.31 4.90
C THR A 7 5.27 20.26 3.62
N LYS A 8 5.11 21.41 2.94
CA LYS A 8 4.43 21.46 1.64
C LYS A 8 5.12 20.63 0.54
N GLN A 9 6.40 20.29 0.71
CA GLN A 9 7.20 19.58 -0.29
C GLN A 9 7.78 18.25 0.22
N VAL A 10 7.60 17.95 1.51
CA VAL A 10 8.14 16.75 2.16
C VAL A 10 7.03 16.08 2.93
N PHE A 11 6.74 14.82 2.60
CA PHE A 11 5.75 14.01 3.30
C PHE A 11 6.47 12.91 4.08
N THR A 12 6.24 12.87 5.39
CA THR A 12 6.94 11.93 6.29
C THR A 12 5.93 10.97 6.93
N THR A 13 6.25 9.67 6.89
CA THR A 13 5.47 8.60 7.52
C THR A 13 6.35 7.76 8.44
N GLU A 14 5.72 6.86 9.17
CA GLU A 14 6.44 5.75 9.79
C GLU A 14 7.10 4.88 8.71
N LEU A 15 8.24 4.30 9.05
CA LEU A 15 8.92 3.35 8.19
C LEU A 15 8.13 2.04 8.16
N LEU A 16 7.88 1.55 6.95
CA LEU A 16 7.20 0.28 6.73
C LEU A 16 8.22 -0.75 6.24
N ASP A 17 8.14 -1.97 6.78
CA ASP A 17 8.98 -3.09 6.36
C ASP A 17 8.33 -3.85 5.20
N GLY A 18 9.08 -4.12 4.14
CA GLY A 18 8.67 -5.02 3.07
C GLY A 18 9.40 -4.78 1.77
N ASN A 19 9.17 -5.66 0.81
CA ASN A 19 9.69 -5.54 -0.55
C ASN A 19 8.66 -4.80 -1.42
N PRO A 20 9.08 -3.88 -2.29
CA PRO A 20 8.19 -3.29 -3.28
C PRO A 20 7.45 -4.36 -4.10
N VAL A 21 6.15 -4.18 -4.31
CA VAL A 21 5.31 -5.17 -5.00
C VAL A 21 5.73 -5.36 -6.46
N ASP A 22 6.27 -4.32 -7.11
CA ASP A 22 6.86 -4.39 -8.45
C ASP A 22 8.16 -5.21 -8.51
N GLN A 23 8.68 -5.68 -7.38
CA GLN A 23 9.82 -6.58 -7.27
C GLN A 23 9.42 -8.00 -6.81
N CYS A 24 8.12 -8.25 -6.62
CA CYS A 24 7.61 -9.51 -6.06
C CYS A 24 7.18 -10.54 -7.12
N PHE A 25 7.56 -10.35 -8.39
CA PHE A 25 7.12 -11.22 -9.50
C PHE A 25 7.72 -12.63 -9.48
N ASP A 26 8.89 -12.80 -8.86
CA ASP A 26 9.60 -14.08 -8.75
C ASP A 26 9.27 -14.86 -7.48
N LEU A 27 8.37 -14.33 -6.63
CA LEU A 27 7.91 -15.03 -5.43
C LEU A 27 7.04 -16.23 -5.79
N ASP A 28 6.95 -17.17 -4.85
CA ASP A 28 6.06 -18.33 -4.93
C ASP A 28 4.62 -17.89 -5.23
N ILE A 29 3.91 -18.75 -5.96
CA ILE A 29 2.54 -18.46 -6.41
C ILE A 29 1.61 -18.08 -5.27
N GLU A 30 1.79 -18.68 -4.09
CA GLU A 30 1.00 -18.38 -2.89
C GLU A 30 1.15 -16.91 -2.47
N HIS A 31 2.37 -16.37 -2.50
CA HIS A 31 2.63 -14.97 -2.17
C HIS A 31 2.06 -14.03 -3.23
N ARG A 32 2.20 -14.37 -4.51
CA ARG A 32 1.66 -13.55 -5.61
C ARG A 32 0.14 -13.52 -5.62
N GLN A 33 -0.51 -14.66 -5.34
CA GLN A 33 -1.96 -14.74 -5.17
C GLN A 33 -2.42 -13.89 -3.99
N PHE A 34 -1.75 -14.00 -2.83
CA PHE A 34 -2.07 -13.19 -1.66
C PHE A 34 -1.97 -11.68 -1.95
N ILE A 35 -0.91 -11.23 -2.62
CA ILE A 35 -0.75 -9.83 -3.02
C ILE A 35 -1.92 -9.42 -3.93
N GLY A 36 -2.20 -10.20 -4.98
CA GLY A 36 -3.28 -9.91 -5.93
C GLY A 36 -4.66 -9.82 -5.27
N GLU A 37 -4.98 -10.75 -4.37
CA GLU A 37 -6.22 -10.73 -3.59
C GLU A 37 -6.34 -9.46 -2.74
N LYS A 38 -5.26 -9.05 -2.05
CA LYS A 38 -5.28 -7.86 -1.19
C LYS A 38 -5.37 -6.56 -1.98
N ILE A 39 -4.71 -6.46 -3.13
CA ILE A 39 -4.84 -5.31 -4.02
C ILE A 39 -6.27 -5.22 -4.59
N MET A 40 -6.87 -6.34 -4.99
CA MET A 40 -8.26 -6.37 -5.46
C MET A 40 -9.23 -5.97 -4.35
N GLU A 41 -9.06 -6.51 -3.15
CA GLU A 41 -9.86 -6.15 -1.97
C GLU A 41 -9.79 -4.65 -1.68
N LEU A 42 -8.58 -4.07 -1.68
CA LEU A 42 -8.38 -2.64 -1.48
C LEU A 42 -9.10 -1.81 -2.57
N CYS A 43 -8.91 -2.16 -3.84
CA CYS A 43 -9.55 -1.46 -4.97
C CYS A 43 -11.09 -1.45 -4.84
N LEU A 44 -11.69 -2.57 -4.46
CA LEU A 44 -13.12 -2.65 -4.22
C LEU A 44 -13.56 -1.80 -3.02
N LEU A 45 -12.78 -1.78 -1.94
CA LEU A 45 -13.06 -0.91 -0.78
C LEU A 45 -12.97 0.57 -1.15
N GLU A 46 -11.96 0.97 -1.93
CA GLU A 46 -11.78 2.34 -2.41
C GLU A 46 -12.96 2.83 -3.23
N ILE A 47 -13.43 2.05 -4.21
CA ILE A 47 -14.58 2.42 -5.04
C ILE A 47 -15.89 2.38 -4.23
N MET A 48 -16.15 1.24 -3.59
CA MET A 48 -17.51 0.92 -3.12
C MET A 48 -17.79 1.50 -1.73
N ARG A 49 -16.78 1.51 -0.85
CA ARG A 49 -16.93 1.93 0.55
C ARG A 49 -16.42 3.35 0.76
N PHE A 50 -15.17 3.61 0.41
CA PHE A 50 -14.55 4.91 0.67
C PHE A 50 -14.96 5.97 -0.35
N ARG A 51 -15.40 5.55 -1.55
CA ARG A 51 -15.70 6.43 -2.69
C ARG A 51 -14.53 7.39 -2.99
N TYR A 52 -13.33 6.91 -2.73
CA TYR A 52 -12.08 7.61 -2.88
C TYR A 52 -11.02 6.59 -3.27
N MET A 53 -10.42 6.80 -4.42
CA MET A 53 -9.53 5.85 -5.07
C MET A 53 -8.29 6.59 -5.55
N GLN A 54 -7.13 5.94 -5.42
CA GLN A 54 -5.94 6.36 -6.13
C GLN A 54 -6.00 5.80 -7.55
N THR A 55 -6.31 6.64 -8.55
CA THR A 55 -6.58 6.21 -9.94
C THR A 55 -5.41 5.45 -10.57
N ASP A 56 -4.18 5.84 -10.25
CA ASP A 56 -2.96 5.20 -10.72
C ASP A 56 -2.07 4.84 -9.50
N PRO A 57 -2.18 3.63 -8.95
CA PRO A 57 -1.33 3.19 -7.85
C PRO A 57 0.14 3.10 -8.32
N ASN A 58 1.04 3.72 -7.57
CA ASN A 58 2.48 3.52 -7.77
C ASN A 58 2.91 2.25 -7.01
N TRP A 59 3.10 1.14 -7.73
CA TRP A 59 3.40 -0.17 -7.15
C TRP A 59 4.70 -0.24 -6.34
N ALA A 60 5.65 0.67 -6.58
CA ALA A 60 6.87 0.77 -5.76
C ALA A 60 6.60 1.26 -4.33
N ASN A 61 5.45 1.91 -4.09
CA ASN A 61 5.03 2.36 -2.76
C ASN A 61 4.14 1.34 -2.03
N PHE A 62 3.81 0.24 -2.69
CA PHE A 62 3.16 -0.90 -2.04
C PHE A 62 4.24 -1.87 -1.60
N LEU A 63 4.33 -2.10 -0.29
CA LEU A 63 5.31 -2.99 0.30
C LEU A 63 4.64 -4.30 0.73
N TYR A 64 5.21 -5.41 0.30
CA TYR A 64 4.84 -6.75 0.72
C TYR A 64 5.82 -7.27 1.79
N ASN A 65 5.28 -7.69 2.93
CA ASN A 65 6.04 -8.34 3.99
C ASN A 65 5.69 -9.84 4.06
N PRO A 66 6.57 -10.75 3.60
CA PRO A 66 6.30 -12.19 3.62
C PRO A 66 6.16 -12.75 5.03
N ALA A 67 6.97 -12.28 5.98
CA ALA A 67 6.98 -12.77 7.36
C ALA A 67 5.67 -12.45 8.10
N LYS A 68 5.07 -11.29 7.80
CA LYS A 68 3.80 -10.84 8.39
C LYS A 68 2.57 -11.17 7.51
N LYS A 69 2.77 -11.71 6.30
CA LYS A 69 1.75 -11.79 5.22
C LYS A 69 0.91 -10.51 5.17
N GLN A 70 1.57 -9.40 4.86
CA GLN A 70 0.94 -8.08 4.85
C GLN A 70 1.32 -7.30 3.59
N VAL A 71 0.35 -6.57 3.02
CA VAL A 71 0.57 -5.56 1.97
C VAL A 71 0.22 -4.20 2.55
N CYS A 72 1.11 -3.23 2.43
CA CYS A 72 0.91 -1.86 2.92
C CYS A 72 1.19 -0.85 1.81
N ASN A 73 0.33 0.17 1.67
CA ASN A 73 0.62 1.34 0.84
C ASN A 73 1.23 2.43 1.71
N CYS A 74 2.42 2.92 1.34
CA CYS A 74 3.09 4.02 2.04
C CYS A 74 2.27 5.33 2.04
N LEU A 75 1.32 5.48 1.10
CA LEU A 75 0.52 6.69 0.91
C LEU A 75 -0.91 6.59 1.47
N ASN A 76 -1.35 5.42 1.97
CA ASN A 76 -2.75 5.26 2.43
C ASN A 76 -3.12 6.09 3.67
N GLN A 77 -2.16 6.75 4.32
CA GLN A 77 -2.44 7.72 5.39
C GLN A 77 -3.11 9.02 4.88
N LEU A 78 -3.38 9.14 3.58
CA LEU A 78 -4.10 10.25 2.98
C LEU A 78 -5.62 10.05 2.95
N ILE A 79 -6.13 8.86 3.29
CA ILE A 79 -7.57 8.63 3.43
C ILE A 79 -7.96 8.98 4.88
N PRO A 80 -8.79 10.02 5.10
CA PRO A 80 -9.04 10.59 6.42
C PRO A 80 -9.82 9.70 7.41
N TYR A 81 -10.02 8.41 7.11
CA TYR A 81 -10.84 7.48 7.91
C TYR A 81 -10.21 6.09 8.11
N THR A 82 -8.91 5.93 7.88
CA THR A 82 -8.13 4.74 8.29
C THR A 82 -7.20 5.06 9.43
#